data_AF-A0A1Y0D613-F1
#
_entry.id   AF-A0A1Y0D613-F1
#
_cell.length_a   1.000
_cell.length_b   1.000
_cell.length_c   1.000
_cell.angle_alpha   90.00
_cell.angle_beta   90.00
_cell.angle_gamma   90.00
#
_symmetry.space_group_name_H-M   'P 1'
#
loop_
_entity.id
_entity.type
_entity.pdbx_description
1 polymer ?
#
loop_
_entity_poly.entity_id
_entity_poly.type
_entity_poly.pdbx_seq_one_letter_code
_entity_poly.pdbx_strand_id
1 'polypeptide(L)'
;MTALDNRKFVEAVLWIARTGAPWRDLPDFYGHWHRVYVRYSRWSHKGVWLTIMEELSKEADFEQLMIDGSIVRVHQHGAAKKRARCRSHGEV
;
A
#
# COMPACT_ATOMS: atom_id res chain seq x y z
N MET A 1 12.00 0.26 -22.17
CA MET A 1 12.04 0.28 -20.70
C MET A 1 13.20 -0.60 -20.26
N THR A 2 14.34 0.01 -19.97
CA THR A 2 15.58 -0.68 -19.60
C THR A 2 15.46 -1.30 -18.21
N ALA A 3 16.03 -2.48 -17.99
CA ALA A 3 15.91 -3.23 -16.72
C ALA A 3 16.40 -2.42 -15.49
N LEU A 4 17.35 -1.49 -15.68
CA LEU A 4 17.81 -0.55 -14.66
C LEU A 4 16.70 0.39 -14.16
N ASP A 5 15.78 0.81 -15.02
CA ASP A 5 14.65 1.68 -14.64
C ASP A 5 13.58 0.90 -13.85
N ASN A 6 13.47 -0.41 -14.09
CA ASN A 6 12.53 -1.27 -13.37
C ASN A 6 12.99 -1.54 -11.95
N ARG A 7 14.29 -1.83 -11.76
CA ARG A 7 14.87 -2.03 -10.44
C ARG A 7 14.72 -0.77 -9.57
N LYS A 8 15.15 0.38 -10.08
CA LYS A 8 15.01 1.67 -9.35
C LYS A 8 13.56 2.00 -9.00
N PHE A 9 12.63 1.71 -9.90
CA PHE A 9 11.20 1.89 -9.65
C PHE A 9 10.70 1.00 -8.49
N VAL A 10 11.05 -0.28 -8.49
CA VAL A 10 10.66 -1.20 -7.41
C VAL A 10 11.30 -0.78 -6.09
N GLU A 11 12.59 -0.39 -6.10
CA GLU A 11 13.27 0.14 -4.91
C GLU A 11 12.59 1.40 -4.35
N ALA A 12 12.11 2.31 -5.22
CA ALA A 12 11.36 3.49 -4.81
C ALA A 12 10.04 3.13 -4.10
N VAL A 13 9.30 2.16 -4.65
CA VAL A 13 8.05 1.67 -4.06
C VAL A 13 8.31 0.98 -2.72
N LEU A 14 9.37 0.17 -2.62
CA LEU A 14 9.78 -0.48 -1.38
C LEU A 14 10.21 0.54 -0.31
N TRP A 15 10.89 1.62 -0.70
CA TRP A 15 11.25 2.69 0.22
C TRP A 15 10.01 3.37 0.82
N ILE A 16 9.01 3.69 -0.02
CA ILE A 16 7.72 4.25 0.45
C ILE A 16 6.98 3.24 1.34
N ALA A 17 6.91 1.97 0.94
CA ALA A 17 6.23 0.94 1.72
C ALA A 17 6.88 0.72 3.10
N ARG A 18 8.21 0.79 3.19
CA ARG A 18 8.97 0.65 4.44
C ARG A 18 8.88 1.88 5.35
N THR A 19 8.90 3.09 4.78
CA THR A 19 8.94 4.33 5.57
C THR A 19 7.55 4.89 5.89
N GLY A 20 6.52 4.53 5.11
CA GLY A 20 5.20 5.13 5.19
C GLY A 20 5.17 6.61 4.80
N ALA A 21 6.28 7.16 4.26
CA ALA A 21 6.37 8.55 3.88
C ALA A 21 5.39 8.88 2.74
N PRO A 22 4.84 10.11 2.68
CA PRO A 22 4.01 10.51 1.56
C PRO A 22 4.83 10.48 0.27
N TRP A 23 4.18 10.14 -0.85
CA TRP A 23 4.85 10.05 -2.16
C TRP A 23 5.64 11.29 -2.54
N ARG A 24 5.22 12.48 -2.10
CA ARG A 24 5.88 13.76 -2.39
C ARG A 24 7.27 13.88 -1.77
N ASP A 25 7.55 13.11 -0.72
CA ASP A 25 8.84 13.13 -0.02
C ASP A 25 9.79 12.05 -0.55
N LEU A 26 9.46 11.42 -1.68
CA LEU A 26 10.32 10.45 -2.33
C LEU A 26 11.66 11.12 -2.71
N PRO A 27 12.81 10.57 -2.29
CA PRO A 27 14.11 11.11 -2.64
C PRO A 27 14.35 11.16 -4.16
N ASP A 28 14.91 12.28 -4.63
CA ASP A 28 15.12 12.54 -6.06
C ASP A 28 16.00 11.50 -6.78
N PHE A 29 16.85 10.77 -6.04
CA PHE A 29 17.69 9.72 -6.61
C PHE A 29 16.89 8.52 -7.15
N TYR A 30 15.66 8.32 -6.67
CA TYR A 30 14.70 7.34 -7.23
C TYR A 30 13.95 7.88 -8.46
N GLY A 31 14.05 9.19 -8.72
CA GLY A 31 13.35 9.89 -9.78
C GLY A 31 12.08 10.60 -9.30
N HIS A 32 11.49 11.38 -10.20
CA HIS A 32 10.35 12.24 -9.88
C HIS A 32 9.14 11.45 -9.35
N TRP A 33 8.70 11.77 -8.12
CA TRP A 33 7.64 11.07 -7.41
C TRP A 33 6.37 10.82 -8.23
N HIS A 34 5.91 11.82 -8.99
CA HIS A 34 4.69 11.68 -9.80
C HIS A 34 4.79 10.56 -10.84
N ARG A 35 5.97 10.37 -11.46
CA ARG A 35 6.17 9.30 -12.45
C ARG A 35 6.14 7.93 -11.78
N VAL A 36 6.74 7.81 -10.61
CA VAL A 36 6.73 6.59 -9.80
C VAL A 36 5.30 6.29 -9.35
N TYR A 37 4.56 7.27 -8.83
CA TYR A 37 3.18 7.11 -8.40
C TYR A 37 2.24 6.69 -9.54
N VAL A 38 2.30 7.36 -10.69
CA VAL A 38 1.47 7.01 -11.87
C VAL A 38 1.75 5.58 -12.31
N ARG A 39 3.01 5.16 -12.31
CA ARG A 39 3.39 3.79 -12.65
C ARG A 39 2.91 2.78 -11.61
N TYR A 40 3.09 3.08 -10.32
CA TYR A 40 2.58 2.28 -9.21
C TYR A 40 1.07 2.08 -9.33
N SER A 41 0.31 3.15 -9.55
CA SER A 41 -1.14 3.10 -9.72
C SER A 41 -1.54 2.21 -10.91
N ARG A 42 -0.87 2.34 -12.06
CA ARG A 42 -1.09 1.46 -13.22
C ARG A 42 -0.85 -0.01 -12.91
N TRP A 43 0.19 -0.33 -12.14
CA TRP A 43 0.49 -1.70 -11.73
C TRP A 43 -0.53 -2.25 -10.73
N SER A 44 -0.99 -1.40 -9.80
CA SER A 44 -2.05 -1.73 -8.86
C SER A 44 -3.37 -2.06 -9.57
N HIS A 45 -3.78 -1.24 -10.54
CA HIS A 45 -5.01 -1.49 -11.31
C HIS A 45 -4.91 -2.74 -12.18
N LYS A 46 -3.69 -3.09 -12.62
CA LYS A 46 -3.43 -4.32 -13.39
C LYS A 46 -3.23 -5.56 -12.54
N GLY A 47 -3.27 -5.45 -11.21
CA GLY A 47 -3.04 -6.57 -10.29
C GLY A 47 -1.59 -7.07 -10.24
N VAL A 48 -0.64 -6.36 -10.83
CA VAL A 48 0.77 -6.80 -10.94
C VAL A 48 1.40 -6.99 -9.55
N TRP A 49 1.06 -6.12 -8.60
CA TRP A 49 1.55 -6.25 -7.22
C TRP A 49 1.07 -7.52 -6.53
N LEU A 50 -0.17 -7.96 -6.81
CA LEU A 50 -0.70 -9.21 -6.25
C LEU A 50 0.07 -10.41 -6.80
N THR A 51 0.31 -10.45 -8.11
CA THR A 51 1.10 -11.51 -8.74
C THR A 51 2.52 -11.56 -8.18
N ILE A 52 3.18 -10.40 -8.01
CA ILE A 52 4.52 -10.34 -7.44
C ILE A 52 4.52 -10.86 -5.99
N MET A 53 3.56 -10.46 -5.17
CA MET A 53 3.45 -10.93 -3.79
C MET A 53 3.18 -12.44 -3.72
N GLU A 54 2.32 -12.96 -4.58
CA GLU A 54 1.99 -14.39 -4.64
C GLU A 54 3.20 -15.23 -5.02
N GLU A 55 3.98 -14.81 -6.03
CA GLU A 55 5.21 -15.52 -6.39
C GLU A 55 6.29 -15.42 -5.30
N LEU A 56 6.49 -14.25 -4.69
CA LEU A 56 7.44 -14.08 -3.60
C LEU A 56 7.05 -14.89 -2.34
N SER A 57 5.75 -15.07 -2.10
CA SER A 57 5.22 -15.87 -0.99
C SER A 57 5.43 -17.37 -1.18
N LYS A 58 5.71 -17.85 -2.40
CA LYS A 58 6.00 -19.27 -2.65
C LYS A 58 7.44 -19.64 -2.32
N GLU A 59 8.38 -18.70 -2.51
CA GLU A 59 9.81 -18.92 -2.27
C GLU A 59 10.24 -18.61 -0.84
N ALA A 60 9.50 -17.73 -0.17
CA ALA A 60 9.76 -17.39 1.20
C ALA A 60 8.60 -17.84 2.08
N ASP A 61 8.87 -18.66 3.09
CA ASP A 61 7.96 -19.02 4.19
C ASP A 61 7.62 -17.77 5.05
N PHE A 62 7.07 -16.72 4.43
CA PHE A 62 6.60 -15.49 5.05
C PHE A 62 5.09 -15.55 5.23
N GLU A 63 4.57 -16.63 5.83
CA GLU A 63 3.12 -16.82 6.05
C GLU A 63 2.45 -15.57 6.65
N GLN A 64 3.14 -14.77 7.47
CA GLN A 64 2.65 -13.46 7.87
C GLN A 64 3.72 -12.62 8.60
N LEU A 65 4.83 -12.24 7.95
CA LEU A 65 5.72 -11.25 8.57
C LEU A 65 5.12 -9.84 8.42
N MET A 66 4.17 -9.52 9.31
CA MET A 66 3.74 -8.16 9.63
C MET A 66 4.94 -7.38 10.18
N ILE A 67 5.81 -6.87 9.30
CA ILE A 67 7.03 -6.19 9.74
C ILE A 67 6.76 -4.83 10.39
N ASP A 68 5.65 -4.13 10.08
CA ASP A 68 5.33 -2.85 10.75
C ASP A 68 3.82 -2.62 10.92
N GLY A 69 3.16 -3.38 11.81
CA GLY A 69 1.82 -3.07 12.30
C GLY A 69 1.87 -2.38 13.66
N SER A 70 2.08 -1.06 13.72
CA SER A 70 1.89 -0.33 15.00
C SER A 70 0.42 0.04 15.18
N ILE A 71 -0.29 -0.68 16.07
CA ILE A 71 -1.63 -0.30 16.51
C ILE A 71 -1.50 0.87 17.49
N VAL A 72 -1.82 2.08 17.02
CA VAL A 72 -1.96 3.26 17.90
C VAL A 72 -3.39 3.30 18.45
N ARG A 73 -3.54 3.15 19.77
CA ARG A 73 -4.82 3.38 20.45
C ARG A 73 -5.16 4.87 20.39
N VAL A 74 -6.25 5.23 19.72
CA VAL A 74 -6.77 6.59 19.68
C VAL A 74 -7.58 6.88 20.97
N HIS A 75 -7.45 8.10 21.49
CA HIS A 75 -8.26 8.57 22.62
C HIS A 75 -9.75 8.51 22.26
N GLN A 76 -10.64 8.19 23.21
CA GLN A 76 -12.07 7.93 22.95
C GLN A 76 -12.81 9.06 22.19
N HIS A 77 -12.33 10.30 22.31
CA HIS A 77 -12.85 11.46 21.59
C HIS A 77 -12.47 11.52 20.09
N GLY A 78 -11.52 10.71 19.63
CA GLY A 78 -11.13 10.56 18.22
C GLY A 78 -11.68 9.30 17.53
N ALA A 79 -12.47 8.48 18.24
CA ALA A 79 -13.07 7.29 17.66
C ALA A 79 -14.19 7.64 16.67
N ALA A 80 -14.23 6.95 15.53
CA ALA A 80 -15.28 7.16 14.53
C ALA A 80 -16.67 6.83 15.10
N LYS A 81 -17.65 7.71 14.87
CA LYS A 81 -19.05 7.50 15.27
C LYS A 81 -19.61 6.28 14.53
N LYS A 82 -20.07 5.24 15.24
CA LYS A 82 -20.80 4.12 14.63
C LYS A 82 -22.03 4.69 13.90
N ARG A 83 -22.08 4.54 12.57
CA ARG A 83 -23.31 4.75 11.81
C ARG A 83 -24.24 3.57 12.08
N ALA A 84 -25.34 3.80 12.79
CA ALA A 84 -26.42 2.83 12.86
C ALA A 84 -27.02 2.68 11.46
N ARG A 85 -27.06 1.45 10.94
CA ARG A 85 -27.78 1.14 9.70
C ARG A 85 -29.27 1.20 10.04
N CYS A 86 -30.03 2.10 9.41
CA CYS A 86 -31.49 2.03 9.46
C CYS A 86 -31.92 0.66 8.91
N ARG A 87 -32.49 -0.19 9.77
CA ARG A 87 -33.32 -1.30 9.30
C ARG A 87 -34.67 -0.68 8.96
N SER A 88 -34.98 -0.56 7.68
CA SER A 88 -36.35 -0.35 7.23
C SER A 88 -37.16 -1.57 7.66
N HIS A 89 -37.98 -1.42 8.69
CA HIS A 89 -39.02 -2.39 9.05
C HIS A 89 -40.11 -2.23 7.98
N GLY A 90 -40.23 -3.22 7.09
CA GLY A 90 -41.37 -3.34 6.19
C GLY A 90 -42.53 -3.95 6.95
N GLU A 91 -43.66 -3.26 6.92
CA GLU A 91 -44.95 -3.59 7.50
C GLU A 91 -45.56 -4.88 6.88
N VAL A 92 -46.35 -5.59 7.69
CA VAL A 92 -47.47 -6.44 7.28
C VAL A 92 -48.71 -6.02 8.04
#